data_AF-A0A533V7H7-F1
#
_entry.id   AF-A0A533V7H7-F1
#
_cell.length_a   1.000
_cell.length_b   1.000
_cell.length_c   1.000
_cell.angle_alpha   90.00
_cell.angle_beta   90.00
_cell.angle_gamma   90.00
#
_symmetry.space_group_name_H-M   'P 1'
#
loop_
_entity.id
_entity.type
_entity.pdbx_description
1 polymer ?
#
loop_
_entity_poly.entity_id
_entity_poly.type
_entity_poly.pdbx_seq_one_letter_code
_entity_poly.pdbx_strand_id
1 'polypeptide(L)'
;MIATATPPSEAFGEIITLQERRLVSMRSILSSLKKLREEDKKSYEEKKYLILEPNVVVQKIEELISTAKSNIDLILDSWGQKVVLQCKASLSEIARKGVKINMLLGIESIYKDSDVTFPNGVEIRSDNVSGNILIFDFKKIVCIDSTNGKASLILTADPFGFSYVKLFDEKWKKALRINSGMLTNKIPKEALTLSKMVENELSQILLEISIKHDDNYTYLIDGIEKFGNEINCKSIEEIVSIIDYALRISYSGYLKYESQNNMLQLHFDSKEKSAVPWALIIMAYIKKFGNDAKIIYDHREMKANTIYIKLLYPSVIHVN
;
A
#
# COMPACT_ATOMS: atom_id res chain seq x y z
N MET A 1 33.40 49.42 46.87
CA MET A 1 33.59 49.36 45.40
C MET A 1 32.93 50.60 44.84
N ILE A 2 33.70 51.59 44.39
CA ILE A 2 33.18 52.86 43.89
C ILE A 2 33.07 52.72 42.37
N ALA A 3 31.85 52.77 41.83
CA ALA A 3 31.62 52.81 40.39
C ALA A 3 31.73 54.25 39.92
N THR A 4 32.79 54.58 39.18
CA THR A 4 32.95 55.87 38.50
C THR A 4 32.42 55.74 37.08
N ALA A 5 31.49 56.63 36.70
CA ALA A 5 30.96 56.69 35.35
C ALA A 5 32.06 57.15 34.38
N THR A 6 32.22 56.43 33.27
CA THR A 6 33.11 56.83 32.18
C THR A 6 32.60 58.11 31.52
N PRO A 7 33.48 59.06 31.16
CA PRO A 7 33.09 60.26 30.46
C PRO A 7 32.34 59.92 29.16
N PRO A 8 31.26 60.65 28.81
CA PRO A 8 30.46 60.36 27.62
C PRO A 8 31.29 60.28 26.33
N SER A 9 32.32 61.12 26.20
CA SER A 9 33.23 61.12 25.04
C SER A 9 33.98 59.80 24.84
N GLU A 10 34.44 59.16 25.92
CA GLU A 10 35.11 57.86 25.87
C GLU A 10 34.10 56.73 25.64
N ALA A 11 32.99 56.73 26.39
CA ALA A 11 31.95 55.71 26.25
C ALA A 11 31.35 55.68 24.83
N PHE A 12 31.06 56.85 24.24
CA PHE A 12 30.56 56.92 22.87
C PHE A 12 31.64 56.58 21.84
N GLY A 13 32.90 56.97 22.06
CA GLY A 13 34.01 56.59 21.19
C GLY A 13 34.20 55.08 21.10
N GLU A 14 34.16 54.37 22.23
CA GLU A 14 34.24 52.91 22.27
C GLU A 14 33.05 52.25 21.57
N ILE A 15 31.83 52.77 21.77
CA ILE A 15 30.64 52.26 21.09
C ILE A 15 30.74 52.43 19.58
N ILE A 16 31.19 53.60 19.10
CA ILE A 16 31.33 53.89 17.66
C ILE A 16 32.35 52.94 17.04
N THR A 17 33.53 52.80 17.65
CA THR A 17 34.57 51.89 17.15
C THR A 17 34.13 50.42 17.16
N LEU A 18 33.32 50.00 18.13
CA LEU A 18 32.71 48.67 18.15
C LEU A 18 31.75 48.47 16.97
N GLN A 19 30.89 49.45 16.68
CA GLN A 19 29.95 49.39 15.55
C GLN A 19 30.68 49.40 14.20
N GLU A 20 31.76 50.18 14.07
CA GLU A 20 32.60 50.16 12.88
C GLU A 20 33.24 48.79 12.65
N ARG A 21 33.80 48.16 13.69
CA ARG A 21 34.34 46.79 13.59
C ARG A 21 33.28 45.78 13.17
N ARG A 22 32.06 45.89 13.70
CA ARG A 22 30.92 45.04 13.32
C ARG A 22 30.51 45.25 11.86
N LEU A 23 30.52 46.49 11.37
CA LEU A 23 30.23 46.78 9.97
C LEU A 23 31.29 46.19 9.03
N VAL A 24 32.57 46.26 9.41
CA VAL A 24 33.67 45.67 8.64
C VAL A 24 33.56 44.14 8.60
N SER A 25 33.29 43.49 9.74
CA SER A 25 33.11 42.03 9.75
C SER A 25 31.89 41.59 8.93
N MET A 26 30.78 42.33 9.00
CA MET A 26 29.59 42.06 8.22
C MET A 26 29.82 42.24 6.72
N ARG A 27 30.58 43.26 6.30
CA ARG A 27 31.00 43.43 4.90
C ARG A 27 31.90 42.29 4.44
N SER A 28 32.83 41.84 5.28
CA SER A 28 33.70 40.70 5.00
C SER A 28 32.90 39.40 4.79
N ILE A 29 31.94 39.13 5.69
CA ILE A 29 31.02 37.99 5.55
C ILE A 29 30.22 38.09 4.25
N LEU A 30 29.66 39.27 3.94
CA LEU A 30 28.94 39.50 2.69
C LEU A 30 29.81 39.29 1.45
N SER A 31 31.07 39.73 1.47
CA SER A 31 32.00 39.51 0.37
C SER A 31 32.37 38.03 0.23
N SER A 32 32.56 37.32 1.34
CA SER A 32 32.85 35.88 1.34
C SER A 32 31.66 35.08 0.82
N LEU A 33 30.44 35.44 1.22
CA LEU A 33 29.20 34.85 0.70
C LEU A 33 29.00 35.14 -0.80
N LYS A 34 29.31 36.35 -1.26
CA LYS A 34 29.28 36.68 -2.70
C LYS A 34 30.30 35.87 -3.49
N LYS A 35 31.51 35.71 -2.95
CA LYS A 35 32.58 34.92 -3.58
C LYS A 35 32.21 33.44 -3.67
N LEU A 36 31.70 32.84 -2.59
CA LEU A 36 31.15 31.48 -2.60
C LEU A 36 30.05 31.32 -3.67
N ARG A 37 29.12 32.28 -3.74
CA ARG A 37 28.05 32.30 -4.76
C ARG A 37 28.56 32.36 -6.21
N GLU A 38 29.70 33.01 -6.45
CA GLU A 38 30.28 33.14 -7.79
C GLU A 38 31.16 31.94 -8.17
N GLU A 39 31.85 31.34 -7.20
CA GLU A 39 32.68 30.15 -7.38
C GLU A 39 31.84 28.87 -7.65
N ASP A 40 30.63 28.78 -7.09
CA ASP A 40 29.69 27.66 -7.29
C ASP A 40 29.00 27.58 -8.67
N LYS A 41 29.31 28.49 -9.61
CA LYS A 41 28.67 28.56 -10.94
C LYS A 41 29.11 27.49 -11.96
N LYS A 42 30.03 26.58 -11.63
CA LYS A 42 30.65 25.65 -12.62
C LYS A 42 30.11 24.21 -12.65
N SER A 43 29.25 23.80 -11.74
CA SER A 43 28.46 22.55 -11.83
C SER A 43 27.41 22.53 -10.72
N TYR A 44 26.13 22.43 -11.07
CA TYR A 44 25.04 22.48 -10.09
C TYR A 44 24.77 21.08 -9.50
N GLU A 45 25.10 20.85 -8.24
CA GLU A 45 24.34 19.94 -7.38
C GLU A 45 23.33 20.77 -6.56
N GLU A 46 22.20 21.12 -7.18
CA GLU A 46 21.07 21.64 -6.41
C GLU A 46 20.43 20.47 -5.66
N LYS A 47 20.77 20.28 -4.37
CA LYS A 47 19.96 19.45 -3.47
C LYS A 47 18.63 20.16 -3.23
N LYS A 48 17.69 20.06 -4.17
CA LYS A 48 16.36 20.68 -4.13
C LYS A 48 15.41 20.09 -3.09
N TYR A 49 15.86 19.04 -2.39
CA TYR A 49 15.05 18.31 -1.44
C TYR A 49 15.55 18.53 -0.02
N LEU A 50 14.61 18.70 0.90
CA LEU A 50 14.89 18.80 2.32
C LEU A 50 14.98 17.40 2.91
N ILE A 51 16.15 17.04 3.43
CA ILE A 51 16.33 15.79 4.19
C ILE A 51 15.82 16.02 5.62
N LEU A 52 14.96 15.12 6.07
CA LEU A 52 14.36 15.09 7.39
C LEU A 52 14.99 13.93 8.18
N GLU A 53 15.47 14.24 9.38
CA GLU A 53 15.93 13.22 10.32
C GLU A 53 14.72 12.48 10.94
N PRO A 54 14.88 11.19 11.34
CA PRO A 54 13.74 10.33 11.69
C PRO A 54 12.86 10.89 12.81
N ASN A 55 13.46 11.60 13.77
CA ASN A 55 12.78 12.22 14.90
C ASN A 55 11.82 13.36 14.53
N VAL A 56 12.00 13.99 13.36
CA VAL A 56 11.16 15.10 12.89
C VAL A 56 10.19 14.69 11.78
N VAL A 57 10.31 13.47 11.24
CA VAL A 57 9.47 12.99 10.11
C VAL A 57 7.98 12.99 10.49
N VAL A 58 7.61 12.42 11.64
CA VAL A 58 6.21 12.31 12.07
C VAL A 58 5.58 13.69 12.25
N GLN A 59 6.29 14.60 12.94
CA GLN A 59 5.83 15.98 13.15
C GLN A 59 5.64 16.70 11.81
N LYS A 60 6.55 16.51 10.86
CA LYS A 60 6.45 17.13 9.53
C LYS A 60 5.28 16.57 8.73
N ILE A 61 5.04 15.26 8.79
CA ILE A 61 3.90 14.62 8.14
C ILE A 61 2.59 15.16 8.72
N GLU A 62 2.51 15.28 10.04
CA GLU A 62 1.33 15.82 10.72
C GLU A 62 1.03 17.29 10.33
N GLU A 63 2.07 18.12 10.22
CA GLU A 63 1.96 19.49 9.70
C GLU A 63 1.43 19.50 8.25
N LEU A 64 1.93 18.60 7.40
CA LEU A 64 1.51 18.50 6.00
C LEU A 64 0.07 18.00 5.86
N ILE A 65 -0.34 17.03 6.68
CA ILE A 65 -1.73 16.56 6.75
C ILE A 65 -2.65 17.72 7.15
N SER A 66 -2.28 18.48 8.18
CA SER A 66 -3.09 19.57 8.72
C SER A 66 -3.23 20.76 7.75
N THR A 67 -2.26 20.92 6.84
CA THR A 67 -2.24 22.02 5.86
C THR A 67 -2.78 21.64 4.49
N ALA A 68 -3.09 20.37 4.25
CA ALA A 68 -3.64 19.88 2.99
C ALA A 68 -5.04 20.46 2.71
N LYS A 69 -5.33 20.76 1.44
CA LYS A 69 -6.59 21.42 1.04
C LYS A 69 -7.45 20.59 0.08
N SER A 70 -6.84 19.68 -0.67
CA SER A 70 -7.47 19.03 -1.81
C SER A 70 -7.34 17.52 -1.73
N ASN A 71 -6.10 17.00 -1.69
CA ASN A 71 -5.86 15.58 -1.65
C ASN A 71 -4.61 15.19 -0.85
N ILE A 72 -4.65 13.95 -0.38
CA ILE A 72 -3.52 13.25 0.22
C ILE A 72 -3.47 11.86 -0.42
N ASP A 73 -2.44 11.60 -1.22
CA ASP A 73 -2.23 10.32 -1.88
C ASP A 73 -1.02 9.62 -1.24
N LEU A 74 -1.23 8.40 -0.75
CA LEU A 74 -0.26 7.69 0.08
C LEU A 74 0.06 6.33 -0.55
N ILE A 75 1.35 6.04 -0.73
CA ILE A 75 1.88 4.72 -1.07
C ILE A 75 2.67 4.26 0.15
N LEU A 76 2.23 3.19 0.82
CA LEU A 76 2.80 2.79 2.11
C LEU A 76 3.11 1.28 2.17
N ASP A 77 4.33 0.98 2.58
CA ASP A 77 4.73 -0.34 3.06
C ASP A 77 4.37 -0.53 4.55
N SER A 78 4.81 -1.64 5.15
CA SER A 78 4.53 -1.95 6.57
C SER A 78 5.06 -0.90 7.54
N TRP A 79 6.18 -0.28 7.23
CA TRP A 79 6.80 0.72 8.08
C TRP A 79 6.12 2.08 7.90
N GLY A 80 5.85 2.49 6.65
CA GLY A 80 5.15 3.75 6.38
C GLY A 80 3.74 3.78 6.95
N GLN A 81 3.06 2.63 6.99
CA GLN A 81 1.77 2.51 7.69
C GLN A 81 1.92 2.87 9.17
N LYS A 82 2.92 2.34 9.88
CA LYS A 82 3.15 2.66 11.30
C LYS A 82 3.38 4.14 11.53
N VAL A 83 4.14 4.79 10.67
CA VAL A 83 4.38 6.24 10.74
C VAL A 83 3.10 7.03 10.52
N VAL A 84 2.34 6.71 9.47
CA VAL A 84 1.12 7.45 9.13
C VAL A 84 0.02 7.24 10.17
N LEU A 85 -0.07 6.05 10.78
CA LEU A 85 -1.03 5.75 11.83
C LEU A 85 -0.80 6.55 13.12
N GLN A 86 0.43 7.00 13.39
CA GLN A 86 0.67 7.95 14.49
C GLN A 86 -0.06 9.27 14.26
N CYS A 87 -0.32 9.63 13.00
CA CYS A 87 -1.09 10.82 12.61
C CYS A 87 -2.59 10.55 12.38
N LYS A 88 -3.14 9.44 12.91
CA LYS A 88 -4.55 9.03 12.67
C LYS A 88 -5.57 10.10 13.06
N ALA A 89 -5.33 10.86 14.13
CA ALA A 89 -6.23 11.93 14.57
C ALA A 89 -6.32 13.03 13.49
N SER A 90 -5.17 13.48 13.00
CA SER A 90 -5.02 14.52 11.98
C SER A 90 -5.60 14.07 10.62
N LEU A 91 -5.44 12.79 10.26
CA LEU A 91 -6.09 12.21 9.08
C LEU A 91 -7.62 12.19 9.20
N SER A 92 -8.14 11.84 10.38
CA SER A 92 -9.59 11.82 10.61
C SER A 92 -10.18 13.22 10.53
N GLU A 93 -9.48 14.22 11.08
CA GLU A 93 -9.91 15.61 11.05
C GLU A 93 -9.94 16.16 9.62
N ILE A 94 -8.89 15.92 8.83
CA ILE A 94 -8.80 16.43 7.46
C ILE A 94 -9.79 15.73 6.52
N ALA A 95 -10.03 14.42 6.72
CA ALA A 95 -11.08 13.68 6.00
C ALA A 95 -12.46 14.29 6.27
N ARG A 96 -12.75 14.66 7.54
CA ARG A 96 -14.00 15.34 7.91
C ARG A 96 -14.14 16.73 7.28
N LYS A 97 -13.02 17.40 6.99
CA LYS A 97 -12.99 18.68 6.24
C LYS A 97 -13.21 18.50 4.73
N GLY A 98 -13.36 17.26 4.24
CA GLY A 98 -13.65 16.96 2.84
C GLY A 98 -12.43 16.76 1.94
N VAL A 99 -11.22 16.69 2.52
CA VAL A 99 -10.01 16.37 1.75
C VAL A 99 -10.02 14.90 1.35
N LYS A 100 -9.75 14.61 0.07
CA LYS A 100 -9.73 13.24 -0.44
C LYS A 100 -8.44 12.54 -0.02
N ILE A 101 -8.56 11.44 0.73
CA ILE A 101 -7.41 10.65 1.17
C ILE A 101 -7.44 9.30 0.46
N ASN A 102 -6.42 9.03 -0.36
CA ASN A 102 -6.27 7.79 -1.11
C ASN A 102 -5.03 7.06 -0.58
N MET A 103 -5.21 5.82 -0.13
CA MET A 103 -4.15 5.05 0.50
C MET A 103 -3.94 3.74 -0.25
N LEU A 104 -2.77 3.61 -0.88
CA LEU A 104 -2.31 2.43 -1.58
C LEU A 104 -1.36 1.67 -0.67
N LEU A 105 -1.81 0.50 -0.23
CA LEU A 105 -1.09 -0.32 0.74
C LEU A 105 -0.43 -1.51 0.07
N GLY A 106 0.78 -1.81 0.52
CA GLY A 106 1.36 -3.14 0.34
C GLY A 106 0.45 -4.18 0.97
N ILE A 107 0.31 -5.33 0.31
CA ILE A 107 -0.50 -6.41 0.90
C ILE A 107 0.21 -7.07 2.07
N GLU A 108 1.54 -7.17 2.01
CA GLU A 108 2.35 -7.74 3.09
C GLU A 108 2.16 -7.04 4.44
N SER A 109 1.81 -5.76 4.39
CA SER A 109 1.65 -4.91 5.55
C SER A 109 0.23 -4.90 6.13
N ILE A 110 -0.76 -5.33 5.36
CA ILE A 110 -2.10 -5.61 5.87
C ILE A 110 -2.07 -6.81 6.85
N TYR A 111 -1.03 -7.64 6.78
CA TYR A 111 -0.97 -8.91 7.49
C TYR A 111 -0.44 -8.85 8.92
N LYS A 112 0.44 -7.88 9.27
CA LYS A 112 1.23 -7.98 10.49
C LYS A 112 0.64 -7.32 11.74
N ASP A 113 -0.31 -6.40 11.61
CA ASP A 113 -0.90 -5.70 12.75
C ASP A 113 -2.44 -5.75 12.66
N SER A 114 -3.06 -6.68 13.39
CA SER A 114 -4.52 -6.91 13.44
C SER A 114 -5.33 -5.75 14.02
N ASP A 115 -4.68 -4.73 14.56
CA ASP A 115 -5.31 -3.61 15.26
C ASP A 115 -5.35 -2.31 14.43
N VAL A 116 -4.92 -2.38 13.16
CA VAL A 116 -4.89 -1.21 12.28
C VAL A 116 -6.30 -0.84 11.81
N THR A 117 -6.97 -0.04 12.63
CA THR A 117 -8.23 0.61 12.26
C THR A 117 -7.90 1.91 11.51
N PHE A 118 -8.11 1.90 10.19
CA PHE A 118 -7.99 3.10 9.38
C PHE A 118 -9.14 4.09 9.66
N PRO A 119 -8.89 5.41 9.60
CA PRO A 119 -9.91 6.40 9.88
C PRO A 119 -10.99 6.43 8.80
N ASN A 120 -12.23 6.74 9.21
CA ASN A 120 -13.36 6.85 8.30
C ASN A 120 -13.14 7.99 7.30
N GLY A 121 -13.42 7.74 6.01
CA GLY A 121 -13.24 8.71 4.92
C GLY A 121 -11.96 8.52 4.10
N VAL A 122 -11.14 7.52 4.41
CA VAL A 122 -9.99 7.12 3.59
C VAL A 122 -10.39 6.04 2.58
N GLU A 123 -10.11 6.26 1.30
CA GLU A 123 -10.22 5.21 0.28
C GLU A 123 -8.94 4.36 0.33
N ILE A 124 -9.08 3.04 0.50
CA ILE A 124 -7.95 2.13 0.59
C ILE A 124 -7.94 1.21 -0.64
N ARG A 125 -6.78 1.10 -1.27
CA ARG A 125 -6.52 0.12 -2.32
C ARG A 125 -5.23 -0.65 -2.04
N SER A 126 -5.12 -1.80 -2.68
CA SER A 126 -4.00 -2.71 -2.50
C SER A 126 -3.27 -2.99 -3.79
N ASP A 127 -1.95 -2.93 -3.73
CA ASP A 127 -1.07 -3.27 -4.84
C ASP A 127 0.30 -3.74 -4.29
N ASN A 128 1.23 -4.10 -5.16
CA ASN A 128 2.62 -4.30 -4.78
C ASN A 128 3.30 -2.94 -4.55
N VAL A 129 3.86 -2.74 -3.35
CA VAL A 129 4.42 -1.47 -2.90
C VAL A 129 5.86 -1.68 -2.46
N SER A 130 6.77 -0.89 -3.04
CA SER A 130 8.22 -0.99 -2.83
C SER A 130 8.82 0.27 -2.19
N GLY A 131 8.05 0.99 -1.37
CA GLY A 131 8.52 2.17 -0.67
C GLY A 131 7.40 3.03 -0.09
N ASN A 132 7.78 4.10 0.61
CA ASN A 132 6.87 5.02 1.28
C ASN A 132 6.88 6.39 0.60
N ILE A 133 5.79 6.73 -0.09
CA ILE A 133 5.64 8.01 -0.82
C ILE A 133 4.33 8.64 -0.39
N LEU A 134 4.39 9.86 0.14
CA LEU A 134 3.24 10.64 0.56
C LEU A 134 3.17 11.90 -0.28
N ILE A 135 2.03 12.13 -0.94
CA ILE A 135 1.80 13.25 -1.85
C ILE A 135 0.68 14.11 -1.28
N PHE A 136 0.95 15.40 -1.13
CA PHE A 136 0.02 16.38 -0.58
C PHE A 136 -0.30 17.45 -1.60
N ASP A 137 -1.59 17.66 -1.89
CA ASP A 137 -2.11 18.69 -2.80
C ASP A 137 -1.45 18.70 -4.20
N PHE A 138 -0.93 17.55 -4.65
CA PHE A 138 -0.08 17.43 -5.84
C PHE A 138 1.10 18.43 -5.88
N LYS A 139 1.56 18.89 -4.71
CA LYS A 139 2.56 19.97 -4.57
C LYS A 139 3.78 19.55 -3.79
N LYS A 140 3.59 18.76 -2.74
CA LYS A 140 4.64 18.33 -1.82
C LYS A 140 4.67 16.83 -1.77
N ILE A 141 5.86 16.24 -1.83
CA ILE A 141 6.07 14.80 -1.79
C ILE A 141 7.05 14.50 -0.67
N VAL A 142 6.69 13.56 0.20
CA VAL A 142 7.57 13.02 1.23
C VAL A 142 7.89 11.58 0.86
N CYS A 143 9.15 11.29 0.57
CA CYS A 143 9.64 9.94 0.39
C CYS A 143 10.33 9.50 1.68
N ILE A 144 9.91 8.39 2.29
CA ILE A 144 10.53 7.88 3.52
C ILE A 144 11.32 6.62 3.22
N ASP A 145 12.55 6.57 3.70
CA ASP A 145 13.41 5.41 3.62
C ASP A 145 13.13 4.47 4.80
N SER A 146 12.57 3.30 4.50
CA SER A 146 12.19 2.29 5.49
C SER A 146 13.37 1.68 6.23
N THR A 147 14.61 1.87 5.75
CA THR A 147 15.82 1.27 6.37
C THR A 147 16.37 2.11 7.54
N ASN A 148 16.27 3.43 7.44
CA ASN A 148 16.85 4.37 8.41
C ASN A 148 15.84 5.37 8.97
N GLY A 149 14.60 5.39 8.45
CA GLY A 149 13.53 6.28 8.87
C GLY A 149 13.72 7.75 8.44
N LYS A 150 14.76 8.08 7.67
CA LYS A 150 14.96 9.41 7.11
C LYS A 150 13.95 9.65 5.99
N ALA A 151 13.54 10.90 5.82
CA ALA A 151 12.65 11.27 4.74
C ALA A 151 13.23 12.39 3.88
N SER A 152 12.81 12.46 2.63
CA SER A 152 13.11 13.57 1.74
C SER A 152 11.81 14.27 1.36
N LEU A 153 11.75 15.58 1.57
CA LEU A 153 10.66 16.44 1.12
C LEU A 153 11.05 17.09 -0.22
N ILE A 154 10.24 16.81 -1.24
CA ILE A 154 10.43 17.22 -2.64
C ILE A 154 9.21 18.04 -3.07
N LEU A 155 9.39 19.04 -3.93
CA LEU A 155 8.28 19.77 -4.53
C LEU A 155 7.93 19.17 -5.89
N THR A 156 6.65 19.16 -6.27
CA THR A 156 6.25 18.66 -7.60
C THR A 156 6.72 19.52 -8.76
N ALA A 157 7.06 20.78 -8.50
CA ALA A 157 7.75 21.65 -9.46
C ALA A 157 9.16 21.16 -9.80
N ASP A 158 9.74 20.26 -8.99
CA ASP A 158 11.00 19.60 -9.31
C ASP A 158 10.79 18.57 -10.43
N PRO A 159 11.77 18.37 -11.34
CA PRO A 159 11.62 17.49 -12.51
C PRO A 159 11.17 16.06 -12.18
N PHE A 160 11.50 15.56 -10.99
CA PHE A 160 11.17 14.21 -10.54
C PHE A 160 9.85 14.14 -9.77
N GLY A 161 9.36 15.26 -9.24
CA GLY A 161 8.16 15.26 -8.38
C GLY A 161 6.90 14.87 -9.15
N PHE A 162 6.73 15.35 -10.38
CA PHE A 162 5.60 14.98 -11.23
C PHE A 162 5.56 13.48 -11.57
N SER A 163 6.71 12.82 -11.66
CA SER A 163 6.80 11.38 -11.94
C SER A 163 6.17 10.55 -10.81
N TYR A 164 6.29 10.98 -9.55
CA TYR A 164 5.66 10.28 -8.42
C TYR A 164 4.13 10.40 -8.43
N VAL A 165 3.59 11.53 -8.87
CA VAL A 165 2.14 11.71 -9.03
C VAL A 165 1.60 10.77 -10.11
N LYS A 166 2.27 10.71 -11.27
CA LYS A 166 1.92 9.77 -12.33
C LYS A 166 2.02 8.31 -11.89
N LEU A 167 3.10 7.96 -11.17
CA LEU A 167 3.28 6.63 -10.61
C LEU A 167 2.12 6.23 -9.69
N PHE A 168 1.68 7.16 -8.83
CA PHE A 168 0.52 6.94 -7.99
C PHE A 168 -0.74 6.68 -8.82
N ASP A 169 -1.05 7.53 -9.79
CA ASP A 169 -2.26 7.38 -10.63
C ASP A 169 -2.30 6.06 -11.38
N GLU A 170 -1.17 5.62 -11.93
CA GLU A 170 -1.05 4.34 -12.65
C GLU A 170 -1.28 3.14 -11.72
N LYS A 171 -0.65 3.14 -10.54
CA LYS A 171 -0.86 2.08 -9.54
C LYS A 171 -2.28 2.11 -9.02
N TRP A 172 -2.81 3.28 -8.68
CA TRP A 172 -4.14 3.45 -8.13
C TRP A 172 -5.24 2.89 -9.04
N LYS A 173 -5.13 3.09 -10.36
CA LYS A 173 -6.08 2.56 -11.35
C LYS A 173 -6.10 1.04 -11.42
N LYS A 174 -4.96 0.40 -11.21
CA LYS A 174 -4.80 -1.07 -11.25
C LYS A 174 -5.03 -1.72 -9.88
N ALA A 175 -4.91 -0.94 -8.81
CA ALA A 175 -4.97 -1.43 -7.44
C ALA A 175 -6.37 -1.91 -7.05
N LEU A 176 -6.39 -2.98 -6.27
CA LEU A 176 -7.61 -3.62 -5.82
C LEU A 176 -8.25 -2.82 -4.69
N ARG A 177 -9.55 -2.51 -4.80
CA ARG A 177 -10.26 -1.75 -3.76
C ARG A 177 -10.45 -2.60 -2.51
N ILE A 178 -10.06 -2.05 -1.36
CA ILE A 178 -10.24 -2.69 -0.05
C ILE A 178 -11.27 -1.88 0.73
N ASN A 179 -12.26 -2.58 1.28
CA ASN A 179 -13.17 -1.99 2.27
C ASN A 179 -12.66 -2.30 3.68
N SER A 180 -12.87 -1.39 4.64
CA SER A 180 -12.40 -1.57 6.03
C SER A 180 -12.88 -2.87 6.67
N GLY A 181 -14.11 -3.32 6.38
CA GLY A 181 -14.64 -4.61 6.86
C GLY A 181 -13.97 -5.84 6.24
N MET A 182 -13.20 -5.69 5.15
CA MET A 182 -12.42 -6.78 4.56
C MET A 182 -11.12 -7.05 5.33
N LEU A 183 -10.65 -6.08 6.11
CA LEU A 183 -9.42 -6.20 6.90
C LEU A 183 -9.67 -6.79 8.29
N THR A 184 -10.91 -6.75 8.77
CA THR A 184 -11.29 -7.22 10.12
C THR A 184 -11.80 -8.66 10.13
N ASN A 185 -12.36 -9.13 9.02
CA ASN A 185 -12.99 -10.46 8.94
C ASN A 185 -12.01 -11.49 8.35
N LYS A 186 -11.96 -12.67 8.97
CA LYS A 186 -11.08 -13.79 8.55
C LYS A 186 -11.23 -14.14 7.05
N ILE A 187 -12.45 -14.39 6.59
CA ILE A 187 -12.73 -14.88 5.22
C ILE A 187 -12.29 -13.85 4.14
N PRO A 188 -12.68 -12.56 4.21
CA PRO A 188 -12.20 -11.57 3.25
C PRO A 188 -10.67 -11.35 3.27
N LYS A 189 -10.03 -11.46 4.43
CA LYS A 189 -8.56 -11.37 4.56
C LYS A 189 -7.90 -12.54 3.82
N GLU A 190 -8.33 -13.77 4.08
CA GLU A 190 -7.83 -14.97 3.41
C GLU A 190 -8.11 -14.97 1.90
N ALA A 191 -9.27 -14.44 1.48
CA ALA A 191 -9.64 -14.31 0.06
C ALA A 191 -8.71 -13.36 -0.71
N LEU A 192 -8.36 -12.24 -0.06
CA LEU A 192 -7.41 -11.27 -0.58
C LEU A 192 -6.01 -11.88 -0.73
N THR A 193 -5.56 -12.61 0.31
CA THR A 193 -4.28 -13.32 0.31
C THR A 193 -4.19 -14.33 -0.83
N LEU A 194 -5.21 -15.19 -0.95
CA LEU A 194 -5.25 -16.22 -1.97
C LEU A 194 -5.30 -15.62 -3.38
N SER A 195 -6.01 -14.51 -3.58
CA SER A 195 -6.07 -13.81 -4.88
C SER A 195 -4.71 -13.37 -5.39
N LYS A 196 -3.85 -12.86 -4.52
CA LYS A 196 -2.49 -12.47 -4.92
C LYS A 196 -1.56 -13.65 -5.14
N MET A 197 -1.69 -14.69 -4.32
CA MET A 197 -0.92 -15.92 -4.50
C MET A 197 -1.17 -16.54 -5.86
N VAL A 198 -2.41 -16.53 -6.31
CA VAL A 198 -2.79 -16.99 -7.66
C VAL A 198 -2.13 -16.15 -8.76
N GLU A 199 -2.05 -14.84 -8.58
CA GLU A 199 -1.46 -13.92 -9.57
C GLU A 199 0.08 -13.97 -9.61
N ASN A 200 0.73 -14.29 -8.49
CA ASN A 200 2.19 -14.28 -8.36
C ASN A 200 2.74 -15.68 -8.04
N GLU A 201 2.80 -16.06 -6.76
CA GLU A 201 3.61 -17.18 -6.24
C GLU A 201 3.15 -18.56 -6.76
N LEU A 202 1.85 -18.75 -6.97
CA LEU A 202 1.26 -20.03 -7.40
C LEU A 202 1.11 -20.12 -8.93
N SER A 203 1.35 -19.04 -9.67
CA SER A 203 1.08 -18.95 -11.10
C SER A 203 1.74 -20.09 -11.90
N GLN A 204 3.01 -20.40 -11.59
CA GLN A 204 3.76 -21.48 -12.24
C GLN A 204 3.23 -22.87 -11.86
N ILE A 205 2.94 -23.10 -10.57
CA ILE A 205 2.40 -24.38 -10.07
C ILE A 205 1.05 -24.67 -10.73
N LEU A 206 0.18 -23.67 -10.78
CA LEU A 206 -1.15 -23.77 -11.38
C LEU A 206 -1.08 -24.03 -12.89
N LEU A 207 -0.14 -23.39 -13.59
CA LEU A 207 0.10 -23.64 -15.01
C LEU A 207 0.56 -25.09 -15.25
N GLU A 208 1.51 -25.59 -14.45
CA GLU A 208 1.99 -26.97 -14.59
C GLU A 208 0.89 -28.01 -14.35
N ILE A 209 0.07 -27.83 -13.31
CA ILE A 209 -1.07 -28.71 -13.03
C ILE A 209 -2.06 -28.68 -14.18
N SER A 210 -2.36 -27.49 -14.72
CA SER A 210 -3.27 -27.33 -15.85
C SER A 210 -2.77 -28.03 -17.12
N ILE A 211 -1.45 -28.09 -17.35
CA ILE A 211 -0.85 -28.75 -18.53
C ILE A 211 -0.76 -30.26 -18.34
N LYS A 212 -0.33 -30.71 -17.15
CA LYS A 212 -0.08 -32.13 -16.87
C LYS A 212 -1.38 -32.92 -16.71
N HIS A 213 -2.52 -32.25 -16.46
CA HIS A 213 -3.77 -32.90 -16.06
C HIS A 213 -3.57 -33.89 -14.92
N ASP A 214 -2.65 -33.57 -14.00
CA ASP A 214 -2.30 -34.42 -12.87
C ASP A 214 -3.31 -34.18 -11.74
N ASP A 215 -3.81 -35.27 -11.15
CA ASP A 215 -4.71 -35.23 -10.00
C ASP A 215 -3.95 -35.09 -8.67
N ASN A 216 -2.62 -34.97 -8.70
CA ASN A 216 -1.80 -34.75 -7.52
C ASN A 216 -1.69 -33.26 -7.17
N TYR A 217 -2.60 -32.78 -6.31
CA TYR A 217 -2.64 -31.40 -5.84
C TYR A 217 -1.75 -31.11 -4.61
N THR A 218 -0.94 -32.08 -4.16
CA THR A 218 -0.15 -31.96 -2.92
C THR A 218 0.78 -30.74 -2.97
N TYR A 219 1.49 -30.55 -4.09
CA TYR A 219 2.39 -29.40 -4.28
C TYR A 219 1.66 -28.04 -4.28
N LEU A 220 0.40 -28.00 -4.71
CA LEU A 220 -0.42 -26.78 -4.68
C LEU A 220 -0.85 -26.46 -3.25
N ILE A 221 -1.29 -27.47 -2.49
CA ILE A 221 -1.64 -27.31 -1.08
C ILE A 221 -0.41 -26.89 -0.26
N ASP A 222 0.73 -27.58 -0.43
CA ASP A 222 1.97 -27.23 0.24
C ASP A 222 2.43 -25.80 -0.11
N GLY A 223 2.25 -25.38 -1.37
CA GLY A 223 2.48 -24.01 -1.79
C GLY A 223 1.58 -23.01 -1.06
N ILE A 224 0.26 -23.27 -1.02
CA ILE A 224 -0.70 -22.40 -0.33
C ILE A 224 -0.40 -22.33 1.17
N GLU A 225 -0.06 -23.44 1.82
CA GLU A 225 0.28 -23.47 3.24
C GLU A 225 1.61 -22.77 3.54
N LYS A 226 2.61 -22.94 2.68
CA LYS A 226 3.93 -22.30 2.83
C LYS A 226 3.89 -20.80 2.62
N PHE A 227 3.16 -20.33 1.61
CA PHE A 227 3.07 -18.91 1.29
C PHE A 227 1.99 -18.21 2.12
N GLY A 228 0.91 -18.92 2.43
CA GLY A 228 -0.21 -18.45 3.23
C GLY A 228 -0.13 -18.96 4.66
N ASN A 229 0.89 -18.55 5.42
CA ASN A 229 1.07 -18.83 6.85
C ASN A 229 -0.21 -18.68 7.73
N GLU A 230 -1.27 -18.02 7.23
CA GLU A 230 -2.57 -17.84 7.88
C GLU A 230 -3.75 -18.58 7.21
N ILE A 231 -3.63 -19.08 5.97
CA ILE A 231 -4.71 -19.78 5.25
C ILE A 231 -4.76 -21.23 5.73
N ASN A 232 -5.45 -21.46 6.86
CA ASN A 232 -5.74 -22.78 7.38
C ASN A 232 -7.25 -23.05 7.29
N CYS A 233 -7.71 -23.47 6.12
CA CYS A 233 -9.09 -23.90 5.91
C CYS A 233 -9.31 -25.22 6.65
N LYS A 234 -10.33 -25.25 7.51
CA LYS A 234 -10.74 -26.42 8.29
C LYS A 234 -11.86 -27.22 7.62
N SER A 235 -12.54 -26.64 6.63
CA SER A 235 -13.62 -27.31 5.89
C SER A 235 -13.72 -26.84 4.43
N ILE A 236 -14.53 -27.57 3.64
CA ILE A 236 -14.83 -27.22 2.24
C ILE A 236 -15.64 -25.91 2.18
N GLU A 237 -16.55 -25.67 3.13
CA GLU A 237 -17.36 -24.45 3.16
C GLU A 237 -16.52 -23.19 3.40
N GLU A 238 -15.48 -23.29 4.24
CA GLU A 238 -14.54 -22.19 4.45
C GLU A 238 -13.82 -21.82 3.16
N ILE A 239 -13.25 -22.79 2.43
CA ILE A 239 -12.54 -22.51 1.16
C ILE A 239 -13.49 -22.03 0.06
N VAL A 240 -14.72 -22.56 -0.02
CA VAL A 240 -15.74 -22.09 -0.96
C VAL A 240 -16.10 -20.63 -0.66
N SER A 241 -16.26 -20.27 0.61
CA SER A 241 -16.55 -18.89 1.01
C SER A 241 -15.39 -17.93 0.69
N ILE A 242 -14.15 -18.35 0.95
CA ILE A 242 -12.93 -17.59 0.63
C ILE A 242 -12.85 -17.34 -0.88
N ILE A 243 -13.08 -18.38 -1.70
CA ILE A 243 -13.00 -18.28 -3.16
C ILE A 243 -14.18 -17.46 -3.73
N ASP A 244 -15.39 -17.59 -3.18
CA ASP A 244 -16.52 -16.72 -3.56
C ASP A 244 -16.16 -15.24 -3.35
N TYR A 245 -15.64 -14.90 -2.16
CA TYR A 245 -15.17 -13.54 -1.89
C TYR A 245 -14.06 -13.11 -2.85
N ALA A 246 -13.07 -13.95 -3.09
CA ALA A 246 -11.95 -13.65 -4.00
C ALA A 246 -12.43 -13.36 -5.43
N LEU A 247 -13.38 -14.13 -5.94
CA LEU A 247 -13.99 -13.93 -7.26
C LEU A 247 -14.78 -12.63 -7.33
N ARG A 248 -15.57 -12.31 -6.31
CA ARG A 248 -16.32 -11.04 -6.24
C ARG A 248 -15.40 -9.83 -6.26
N ILE A 249 -14.26 -9.92 -5.58
CA ILE A 249 -13.31 -8.83 -5.44
C ILE A 249 -12.47 -8.66 -6.71
N SER A 250 -11.95 -9.75 -7.26
CA SER A 250 -10.89 -9.71 -8.29
C SER A 250 -11.38 -9.97 -9.72
N TYR A 251 -12.59 -10.55 -9.88
CA TYR A 251 -13.12 -11.03 -11.16
C TYR A 251 -14.57 -10.61 -11.44
N SER A 252 -15.20 -9.82 -10.55
CA SER A 252 -16.64 -9.54 -10.57
C SER A 252 -17.50 -10.80 -10.69
N GLY A 253 -16.98 -11.92 -10.18
CA GLY A 253 -17.58 -13.24 -10.26
C GLY A 253 -18.28 -13.65 -8.97
N TYR A 254 -18.80 -14.87 -8.95
CA TYR A 254 -19.34 -15.50 -7.76
C TYR A 254 -19.19 -17.02 -7.83
N LEU A 255 -19.19 -17.66 -6.67
CA LEU A 255 -19.24 -19.11 -6.52
C LEU A 255 -20.54 -19.47 -5.80
N LYS A 256 -21.35 -20.33 -6.43
CA LYS A 256 -22.63 -20.78 -5.88
C LYS A 256 -22.65 -22.29 -5.75
N TYR A 257 -23.11 -22.80 -4.61
CA TYR A 257 -23.38 -24.22 -4.44
C TYR A 257 -24.84 -24.54 -4.74
N GLU A 258 -25.07 -25.51 -5.63
CA GLU A 258 -26.38 -26.06 -5.96
C GLU A 258 -26.55 -27.44 -5.33
N SER A 259 -27.30 -27.50 -4.23
CA SER A 259 -27.56 -28.71 -3.46
C SER A 259 -28.31 -29.79 -4.25
N GLN A 260 -29.18 -29.40 -5.20
CA GLN A 260 -29.96 -30.35 -6.01
C GLN A 260 -29.10 -31.24 -6.90
N ASN A 261 -27.98 -30.70 -7.40
CA ASN A 261 -27.09 -31.40 -8.33
C ASN A 261 -25.71 -31.71 -7.73
N ASN A 262 -25.48 -31.30 -6.47
CA ASN A 262 -24.17 -31.39 -5.81
C ASN A 262 -23.07 -30.72 -6.64
N MET A 263 -23.37 -29.52 -7.17
CA MET A 263 -22.50 -28.79 -8.09
C MET A 263 -22.11 -27.43 -7.52
N LEU A 264 -20.84 -27.08 -7.66
CA LEU A 264 -20.35 -25.72 -7.48
C LEU A 264 -20.33 -25.04 -8.85
N GLN A 265 -21.07 -23.95 -8.98
CA GLN A 265 -21.07 -23.10 -10.16
C GLN A 265 -20.15 -21.90 -9.90
N LEU A 266 -19.05 -21.86 -10.63
CA LEU A 266 -18.08 -20.78 -10.58
C LEU A 266 -18.32 -19.86 -11.79
N HIS A 267 -18.80 -18.65 -11.53
CA HIS A 267 -19.06 -17.64 -12.54
C HIS A 267 -18.06 -16.49 -12.45
N PHE A 268 -17.63 -15.95 -13.59
CA PHE A 268 -16.70 -14.82 -13.66
C PHE A 268 -17.01 -13.93 -14.86
N ASP A 269 -16.87 -12.61 -14.69
CA ASP A 269 -17.19 -11.61 -15.72
C ASP A 269 -15.93 -10.87 -16.24
N SER A 270 -14.75 -11.48 -16.07
CA SER A 270 -13.48 -10.88 -16.48
C SER A 270 -13.09 -11.31 -17.90
N LYS A 271 -12.78 -10.33 -18.76
CA LYS A 271 -12.25 -10.57 -20.12
C LYS A 271 -10.75 -10.83 -20.16
N GLU A 272 -10.02 -10.44 -19.12
CA GLU A 272 -8.55 -10.49 -19.07
C GLU A 272 -8.01 -11.64 -18.23
N LYS A 273 -8.82 -12.21 -17.32
CA LYS A 273 -8.35 -13.20 -16.34
C LYS A 273 -9.13 -14.51 -16.44
N SER A 274 -8.42 -15.62 -16.34
CA SER A 274 -9.00 -16.98 -16.37
C SER A 274 -9.47 -17.42 -14.99
N ALA A 275 -10.57 -18.18 -14.95
CA ALA A 275 -11.08 -18.79 -13.74
C ALA A 275 -10.53 -20.20 -13.44
N VAL A 276 -9.75 -20.78 -14.36
CA VAL A 276 -9.14 -22.11 -14.21
C VAL A 276 -8.33 -22.24 -12.90
N PRO A 277 -7.50 -21.25 -12.49
CA PRO A 277 -6.79 -21.31 -11.22
C PRO A 277 -7.69 -21.58 -10.01
N TRP A 278 -8.85 -20.91 -9.97
CA TRP A 278 -9.81 -21.05 -8.87
C TRP A 278 -10.46 -22.42 -8.84
N ALA A 279 -10.79 -22.96 -10.02
CA ALA A 279 -11.31 -24.33 -10.12
C ALA A 279 -10.28 -25.37 -9.63
N LEU A 280 -9.01 -25.21 -9.99
CA LEU A 280 -7.93 -26.11 -9.53
C LEU A 280 -7.73 -26.04 -8.01
N ILE A 281 -7.80 -24.85 -7.41
CA ILE A 281 -7.71 -24.70 -5.95
C ILE A 281 -8.89 -25.36 -5.25
N ILE A 282 -10.12 -25.18 -5.76
CA ILE A 282 -11.31 -25.86 -5.23
C ILE A 282 -11.11 -27.39 -5.28
N MET A 283 -10.67 -27.94 -6.42
CA MET A 283 -10.40 -29.36 -6.59
C MET A 283 -9.33 -29.87 -5.61
N ALA A 284 -8.26 -29.12 -5.42
CA ALA A 284 -7.19 -29.44 -4.49
C ALA A 284 -7.69 -29.57 -3.05
N TYR A 285 -8.50 -28.61 -2.58
CA TYR A 285 -9.05 -28.65 -1.23
C TYR A 285 -10.11 -29.73 -1.07
N ILE A 286 -10.97 -29.96 -2.07
CA ILE A 286 -11.94 -31.08 -2.03
C ILE A 286 -11.19 -32.42 -1.83
N LYS A 287 -10.11 -32.63 -2.59
CA LYS A 287 -9.28 -33.83 -2.49
C LYS A 287 -8.55 -33.93 -1.15
N LYS A 288 -8.03 -32.81 -0.64
CA LYS A 288 -7.40 -32.73 0.69
C LYS A 288 -8.34 -33.19 1.81
N PHE A 289 -9.63 -32.83 1.71
CA PHE A 289 -10.65 -33.27 2.66
C PHE A 289 -11.24 -34.66 2.38
N GLY A 290 -10.57 -35.46 1.53
CA GLY A 290 -10.94 -36.85 1.26
C GLY A 290 -12.14 -37.04 0.33
N ASN A 291 -12.48 -36.02 -0.47
CA ASN A 291 -13.58 -36.10 -1.43
C ASN A 291 -13.06 -36.03 -2.87
N ASP A 292 -13.86 -36.53 -3.81
CA ASP A 292 -13.56 -36.43 -5.23
C ASP A 292 -14.56 -35.51 -5.93
N ALA A 293 -14.07 -34.78 -6.92
CA ALA A 293 -14.88 -33.92 -7.77
C ALA A 293 -14.43 -34.00 -9.22
N LYS A 294 -15.26 -33.52 -10.14
CA LYS A 294 -14.93 -33.42 -11.56
C LYS A 294 -15.31 -32.05 -12.08
N ILE A 295 -14.40 -31.42 -12.81
CA ILE A 295 -14.67 -30.18 -13.54
C ILE A 295 -15.49 -30.55 -14.78
N ILE A 296 -16.63 -29.89 -14.95
CA ILE A 296 -17.52 -29.96 -16.10
C ILE A 296 -17.48 -28.60 -16.77
N TYR A 297 -16.98 -28.57 -18.00
CA TYR A 297 -17.05 -27.38 -18.84
C TYR A 297 -18.38 -27.37 -19.58
N ASP A 298 -19.10 -26.25 -19.51
CA ASP A 298 -20.22 -26.03 -20.41
C ASP A 298 -19.67 -25.61 -21.77
N HIS A 299 -19.67 -26.55 -22.73
CA HIS A 299 -19.31 -26.28 -24.13
C HIS A 299 -20.53 -25.88 -24.97
N ARG A 300 -21.74 -25.83 -24.41
CA ARG A 300 -22.99 -25.65 -25.17
C ARG A 300 -23.46 -24.20 -25.21
N GLU A 301 -23.16 -23.40 -24.19
CA GLU A 301 -23.34 -21.95 -24.25
C GLU A 301 -22.00 -21.27 -24.57
N MET A 302 -21.94 -20.43 -25.61
CA MET A 302 -20.78 -19.58 -25.93
C MET A 302 -20.47 -18.50 -24.87
N LYS A 303 -20.81 -18.75 -23.59
CA LYS A 303 -20.41 -17.95 -22.45
C LYS A 303 -19.27 -18.67 -21.75
N ALA A 304 -18.04 -18.40 -22.18
CA ALA A 304 -16.79 -18.91 -21.61
C ALA A 304 -16.52 -18.47 -20.14
N ASN A 305 -17.57 -18.09 -19.41
CA ASN A 305 -17.57 -17.33 -18.16
C ASN A 305 -18.04 -18.17 -16.96
N THR A 306 -18.35 -19.46 -17.15
CA THR A 306 -18.85 -20.33 -16.07
C THR A 306 -18.19 -21.71 -16.12
N ILE A 307 -17.68 -22.15 -14.96
CA ILE A 307 -17.10 -23.49 -14.75
C ILE A 307 -17.96 -24.21 -13.73
N TYR A 308 -18.34 -25.46 -14.01
CA TYR A 308 -19.08 -26.30 -13.08
C TYR A 308 -18.14 -27.32 -12.45
N ILE A 309 -18.23 -27.52 -11.14
CA ILE A 309 -17.48 -28.56 -10.42
C ILE A 309 -18.49 -29.46 -9.75
N LYS A 310 -18.59 -30.71 -10.20
CA LYS A 310 -19.49 -31.71 -9.64
C LYS A 310 -18.79 -32.48 -8.54
N LEU A 311 -19.31 -32.41 -7.33
CA LEU A 311 -18.86 -33.22 -6.20
C LEU A 311 -19.41 -34.65 -6.35
N LEU A 312 -18.57 -35.67 -6.14
CA LEU A 312 -18.98 -37.07 -6.28
C LEU A 312 -19.69 -37.62 -5.03
N TYR A 313 -19.51 -36.98 -3.87
CA TYR A 313 -20.18 -37.33 -2.62
C TYR A 313 -21.00 -36.13 -2.09
N PRO A 314 -22.29 -36.32 -1.75
CA PRO A 314 -23.23 -35.23 -1.43
C PRO A 314 -23.18 -34.66 -0.01
N SER A 315 -22.37 -35.22 0.90
CA SER A 315 -22.45 -34.97 2.34
C SER A 315 -21.41 -33.98 2.89
N VAL A 316 -20.89 -33.05 2.09
CA VAL A 316 -19.68 -32.26 2.47
C VAL A 316 -19.89 -30.75 2.56
N ILE A 317 -21.02 -30.22 2.09
CA ILE A 317 -21.33 -28.79 2.20
C ILE A 317 -22.68 -28.67 2.91
N HIS A 318 -22.64 -28.28 4.19
CA HIS A 318 -23.86 -27.99 4.94
C HIS A 318 -24.37 -26.59 4.56
N VAL A 319 -25.49 -26.56 3.83
CA VAL A 319 -26.20 -25.31 3.49
C VAL A 319 -26.89 -24.81 4.76
N ASN A 320 -26.46 -23.66 5.26
CA ASN A 320 -27.27 -22.83 6.16
C ASN A 320 -28.05 -21.81 5.34
#